data_AF-A0A239IEL9-F1
#
_entry.id   AF-A0A239IEL9-F1
#
_cell.length_a   1.000
_cell.length_b   1.000
_cell.length_c   1.000
_cell.angle_alpha   90.00
_cell.angle_beta   90.00
_cell.angle_gamma   90.00
#
_symmetry.space_group_name_H-M   'P 1'
#
loop_
_entity.id
_entity.type
_entity.pdbx_description
1 polymer ?
#
loop_
_entity_poly.entity_id
_entity_poly.type
_entity_poly.pdbx_seq_one_letter_code
_entity_poly.pdbx_strand_id
1 'polypeptide(L)'
;MRDRRITDYVFPVSVSRKVKATYPNLDAAQVRMVMKGLREYFLISAAAGGRMVSMPSKAVDVAWHEFIICTRAYQKFCQAVFGRFLHHTPSEAMRRPTMAQDGIKRAWRLSCGRENIDPRRPDRLPLLFAIDERLQIADGYRYALDCSQKGNVAYGDIYCASHIGCGGGCAGWSTDADSGCSSDSGCGGGCGGGGD
;
A
#
# COMPACT_ATOMS: atom_id res chain seq x y z
N MET A 1 -15.67 -9.87 -13.39
CA MET A 1 -15.02 -9.82 -14.73
C MET A 1 -13.64 -9.16 -14.72
N ARG A 2 -13.43 -8.01 -14.06
CA ARG A 2 -12.11 -7.33 -13.98
C ARG A 2 -11.07 -8.12 -13.17
N ASP A 3 -11.45 -8.62 -12.00
CA ASP A 3 -10.54 -9.41 -11.13
C ASP A 3 -10.00 -10.64 -11.85
N ARG A 4 -10.85 -11.36 -12.58
CA ARG A 4 -10.47 -12.51 -13.41
C ARG A 4 -9.43 -12.15 -14.48
N ARG A 5 -9.54 -10.96 -15.08
CA ARG A 5 -8.54 -10.48 -16.06
C ARG A 5 -7.18 -10.22 -15.43
N ILE A 6 -7.10 -9.93 -14.12
CA ILE A 6 -5.84 -9.75 -13.40
C ILE A 6 -5.29 -11.10 -12.94
N THR A 7 -6.14 -11.98 -12.40
CA THR A 7 -5.72 -13.30 -11.90
C THR A 7 -5.16 -14.17 -13.02
N ASP A 8 -5.79 -14.13 -14.20
CA ASP A 8 -5.47 -15.02 -15.32
C ASP A 8 -4.37 -14.42 -16.23
N TYR A 9 -3.94 -13.17 -15.99
CA TYR A 9 -2.96 -12.50 -16.84
C TYR A 9 -1.58 -13.18 -16.78
N VAL A 10 -0.96 -13.42 -17.93
CA VAL A 10 0.41 -13.92 -17.97
C VAL A 10 1.36 -12.75 -18.16
N PHE A 11 2.13 -12.42 -17.11
CA PHE A 11 3.12 -11.35 -17.20
C PHE A 11 4.28 -11.75 -18.13
N PRO A 12 4.88 -10.79 -18.85
CA PRO A 12 6.11 -11.04 -19.60
C PRO A 12 7.20 -11.62 -18.69
N VAL A 13 7.95 -12.62 -19.19
CA VAL A 13 9.03 -13.29 -18.44
C VAL A 13 10.15 -12.32 -18.03
N SER A 14 10.31 -11.22 -18.78
CA SER A 14 11.21 -10.12 -18.43
C SER A 14 10.96 -9.58 -17.02
N VAL A 15 9.70 -9.51 -16.59
CA VAL A 15 9.31 -9.00 -15.27
C VAL A 15 9.92 -9.84 -14.15
N SER A 16 9.69 -11.15 -14.15
CA SER A 16 10.28 -12.05 -13.15
C SER A 16 11.81 -12.11 -13.24
N ARG A 17 12.37 -12.00 -14.46
CA ARG A 17 13.82 -11.97 -14.66
C ARG A 17 14.44 -10.71 -14.07
N LYS A 18 13.78 -9.55 -14.21
CA LYS A 18 14.23 -8.30 -13.61
C LYS A 18 14.23 -8.37 -12.09
N VAL A 19 13.18 -8.91 -11.48
CA VAL A 19 13.13 -9.13 -10.03
C VAL A 19 14.30 -9.99 -9.56
N LYS A 20 14.56 -11.13 -10.22
CA LYS A 20 15.70 -12.00 -9.89
C LYS A 20 17.05 -11.35 -10.12
N ALA A 21 17.18 -10.47 -11.11
CA ALA A 21 18.41 -9.73 -11.38
C ALA A 21 18.66 -8.63 -10.33
N THR A 22 17.61 -7.95 -9.87
CA THR A 22 17.70 -6.92 -8.82
C THR A 22 17.91 -7.53 -7.43
N TYR A 23 17.30 -8.69 -7.16
CA TYR A 23 17.44 -9.42 -5.90
C TYR A 23 17.96 -10.84 -6.15
N PRO A 24 19.27 -11.01 -6.39
CA PRO A 24 19.87 -12.31 -6.71
C PRO A 24 19.71 -13.37 -5.61
N ASN A 25 19.54 -12.94 -4.36
CA ASN A 25 19.32 -13.78 -3.19
C ASN A 25 17.96 -14.49 -3.19
N LEU A 26 16.98 -14.03 -3.98
CA LEU A 26 15.65 -14.64 -3.99
C LEU A 26 15.61 -15.95 -4.78
N ASP A 27 15.07 -17.00 -4.20
CA ASP A 27 14.80 -18.25 -4.93
C ASP A 27 13.60 -18.12 -5.89
N ALA A 28 13.33 -19.18 -6.67
CA ALA A 28 12.23 -19.18 -7.63
C ALA A 28 10.84 -19.05 -6.98
N ALA A 29 10.65 -19.56 -5.75
CA ALA A 29 9.39 -19.45 -5.01
C ALA A 29 9.17 -18.03 -4.50
N GLN A 30 10.22 -17.37 -4.02
CA GLN A 30 10.22 -15.99 -3.59
C GLN A 30 9.94 -15.03 -4.76
N VAL A 31 10.54 -15.28 -5.94
CA VAL A 31 10.19 -14.51 -7.15
C VAL A 31 8.72 -14.70 -7.53
N ARG A 32 8.18 -15.93 -7.43
CA ARG A 32 6.73 -16.16 -7.63
C ARG A 32 5.87 -15.40 -6.60
N MET A 33 6.35 -15.25 -5.37
CA MET A 33 5.68 -14.45 -4.34
C MET A 33 5.63 -12.97 -4.70
N VAL A 34 6.71 -12.40 -5.25
CA VAL A 34 6.73 -11.02 -5.77
C VAL A 34 5.74 -10.86 -6.92
N MET A 35 5.69 -11.81 -7.85
CA MET A 35 4.72 -11.79 -8.95
C MET A 35 3.27 -11.90 -8.46
N LYS A 36 3.01 -12.65 -7.38
CA LYS A 36 1.72 -12.67 -6.68
C LYS A 36 1.41 -11.30 -6.08
N GLY A 37 2.38 -10.67 -5.41
CA GLY A 37 2.27 -9.31 -4.90
C GLY A 37 1.89 -8.31 -6.00
N LEU A 38 2.52 -8.38 -7.18
CA LEU A 38 2.18 -7.52 -8.31
C LEU A 38 0.71 -7.67 -8.74
N ARG A 39 0.16 -8.89 -8.75
CA ARG A 39 -1.27 -9.10 -9.01
C ARG A 39 -2.14 -8.45 -7.94
N GLU A 40 -1.82 -8.69 -6.67
CA GLU A 40 -2.60 -8.10 -5.58
C GLU A 40 -2.59 -6.58 -5.60
N TYR A 41 -1.45 -5.97 -5.97
CA TYR A 41 -1.38 -4.53 -6.15
C TYR A 41 -2.33 -4.03 -7.25
N PHE A 42 -2.40 -4.72 -8.40
CA PHE A 42 -3.34 -4.36 -9.46
C PHE A 42 -4.80 -4.60 -9.06
N LEU A 43 -5.08 -5.60 -8.22
CA LEU A 43 -6.42 -5.86 -7.69
C LEU A 43 -6.88 -4.73 -6.76
N ILE A 44 -6.04 -4.29 -5.82
CA ILE A 44 -6.39 -3.13 -4.98
C ILE A 44 -6.47 -1.83 -5.80
N SER A 45 -5.64 -1.68 -6.83
CA SER A 45 -5.69 -0.50 -7.72
C SER A 45 -6.98 -0.47 -8.55
N ALA A 46 -7.48 -1.62 -8.98
CA ALA A 46 -8.77 -1.74 -9.65
C ALA A 46 -9.93 -1.42 -8.70
N ALA A 47 -9.88 -1.94 -7.47
CA ALA A 47 -10.87 -1.68 -6.43
C ALA A 47 -10.91 -0.20 -6.00
N ALA A 48 -9.79 0.51 -6.10
CA ALA A 48 -9.71 1.94 -5.79
C ALA A 48 -10.46 2.85 -6.78
N GLY A 49 -10.94 2.32 -7.91
CA GLY A 49 -11.90 2.99 -8.79
C GLY A 49 -11.43 4.31 -9.38
N GLY A 50 -10.12 4.48 -9.63
CA GLY A 50 -9.58 5.75 -10.13
C GLY A 50 -8.65 6.45 -9.15
N ARG A 51 -8.84 6.23 -7.86
CA ARG A 51 -8.10 6.90 -6.79
C ARG A 51 -6.67 6.37 -6.72
N MET A 52 -5.71 7.25 -6.45
CA MET A 52 -4.29 6.89 -6.31
C MET A 52 -4.09 5.81 -5.24
N VAL A 53 -3.27 4.80 -5.50
CA VAL A 53 -2.87 3.78 -4.52
C VAL A 53 -1.35 3.74 -4.51
N SER A 54 -0.72 4.04 -3.37
CA SER A 54 0.73 3.98 -3.24
C SER A 54 1.21 2.54 -3.18
N MET A 55 2.40 2.26 -3.71
CA MET A 55 3.03 0.95 -3.64
C MET A 55 3.67 0.73 -2.26
N PRO A 56 3.24 -0.27 -1.46
CA PRO A 56 3.79 -0.55 -0.12
C PRO A 56 4.98 -1.52 -0.11
N SER A 57 5.51 -1.92 -1.27
CA SER A 57 6.62 -2.88 -1.37
C SER A 57 7.60 -2.51 -2.47
N LYS A 58 8.90 -2.49 -2.14
CA LYS A 58 10.00 -2.26 -3.08
C LYS A 58 10.16 -3.40 -4.07
N ALA A 59 10.07 -4.65 -3.60
CA ALA A 59 10.21 -5.80 -4.49
C ALA A 59 9.09 -5.85 -5.54
N VAL A 60 7.86 -5.54 -5.13
CA VAL A 60 6.71 -5.45 -6.05
C VAL A 60 6.83 -4.23 -6.96
N ASP A 61 7.36 -3.12 -6.47
CA ASP A 61 7.63 -1.92 -7.28
C ASP A 61 8.63 -2.20 -8.41
N VAL A 62 9.70 -2.96 -8.16
CA VAL A 62 10.65 -3.41 -9.21
C VAL A 62 9.94 -4.21 -10.31
N ALA A 63 9.05 -5.12 -9.91
CA ALA A 63 8.25 -5.89 -10.86
C ALA A 63 7.32 -5.00 -11.69
N TRP A 64 6.67 -4.02 -11.05
CA TRP A 64 5.79 -3.09 -11.75
C TRP A 64 6.56 -2.20 -12.73
N HIS A 65 7.71 -1.67 -12.32
CA HIS A 65 8.59 -0.89 -13.19
C HIS A 65 8.97 -1.64 -14.47
N GLU A 66 9.40 -2.89 -14.35
CA GLU A 66 9.73 -3.70 -15.54
C GLU A 66 8.50 -3.94 -16.42
N PHE A 67 7.33 -4.12 -15.81
CA PHE A 67 6.12 -4.29 -16.60
C PHE A 67 5.75 -3.03 -17.39
N ILE A 68 5.97 -1.83 -16.84
CA ILE A 68 5.78 -0.55 -17.55
C ILE A 68 6.69 -0.45 -18.77
N ILE A 69 7.95 -0.91 -18.66
CA ILE A 69 8.90 -0.95 -19.79
C ILE A 69 8.40 -1.85 -20.92
N CYS A 70 7.60 -2.86 -20.62
CA CYS A 70 6.88 -3.66 -21.62
C CYS A 70 5.68 -2.89 -22.19
N THR A 71 5.92 -1.68 -22.73
CA THR A 71 4.93 -0.62 -23.00
C THR A 71 3.67 -1.10 -23.72
N ARG A 72 3.81 -1.89 -24.80
CA ARG A 72 2.66 -2.45 -25.54
C ARG A 72 1.82 -3.41 -24.70
N ALA A 73 2.46 -4.28 -23.92
CA ALA A 73 1.77 -5.23 -23.05
C ALA A 73 1.10 -4.49 -21.88
N TYR A 74 1.79 -3.52 -21.30
CA TYR A 74 1.29 -2.70 -20.20
C TYR A 74 0.08 -1.86 -20.61
N GLN A 75 0.12 -1.20 -21.77
CA GLN A 75 -1.01 -0.42 -22.28
C GLN A 75 -2.24 -1.29 -22.50
N LYS A 76 -2.08 -2.47 -23.13
CA LYS A 76 -3.19 -3.41 -23.35
C LYS A 76 -3.77 -3.92 -22.03
N PHE A 77 -2.91 -4.27 -21.08
CA PHE A 77 -3.32 -4.69 -19.74
C PHE A 77 -4.12 -3.59 -19.04
N CYS A 78 -3.60 -2.37 -19.02
CA CYS A 78 -4.25 -1.23 -18.39
C CYS A 78 -5.64 -0.94 -19.00
N GLN A 79 -5.75 -0.96 -20.33
CA GLN A 79 -7.03 -0.77 -21.00
C GLN A 79 -8.04 -1.88 -20.64
N ALA A 80 -7.60 -3.14 -20.62
CA ALA A 80 -8.48 -4.28 -20.33
C ALA A 80 -8.94 -4.34 -18.87
N VAL A 81 -8.08 -3.93 -17.93
CA VAL A 81 -8.30 -4.04 -16.48
C VAL A 81 -8.93 -2.76 -15.91
N PHE A 82 -8.31 -1.61 -16.17
CA PHE A 82 -8.68 -0.33 -15.59
C PHE A 82 -9.52 0.55 -16.52
N GLY A 83 -9.57 0.24 -17.83
CA GLY A 83 -10.21 1.09 -18.83
C GLY A 83 -9.46 2.39 -19.14
N ARG A 84 -8.28 2.57 -18.55
CA ARG A 84 -7.40 3.74 -18.64
C ARG A 84 -5.97 3.33 -18.32
N PHE A 85 -5.02 4.19 -18.62
CA PHE A 85 -3.64 3.98 -18.19
C PHE A 85 -3.52 4.12 -16.67
N LEU A 86 -2.89 3.15 -16.01
CA LEU A 86 -2.48 3.27 -14.62
C LEU A 86 -1.09 3.90 -14.61
N HIS A 87 -1.03 5.19 -14.34
CA HIS A 87 0.25 5.89 -14.23
C HIS A 87 0.99 5.45 -12.98
N HIS A 88 2.28 5.13 -13.14
CA HIS A 88 3.20 5.02 -12.03
C HIS A 88 3.67 6.43 -11.67
N THR A 89 3.60 6.76 -10.39
CA THR A 89 4.18 7.98 -9.85
C THR A 89 5.23 7.51 -8.85
N PRO A 90 6.53 7.80 -9.09
CA PRO A 90 7.56 7.51 -8.12
C PRO A 90 7.18 8.17 -6.80
N SER A 91 6.85 7.35 -5.81
CA SER A 91 6.55 7.81 -4.47
C SER A 91 7.31 6.93 -3.51
N GLU A 92 8.10 7.53 -2.62
CA GLU A 92 8.36 6.87 -1.34
C GLU A 92 7.00 6.60 -0.69
N ALA A 93 6.75 5.35 -0.30
CA ALA A 93 5.47 4.93 0.28
C ALA A 93 5.01 5.84 1.44
N MET A 94 5.97 6.44 2.16
CA MET A 94 5.76 7.53 3.09
C MET A 94 6.94 8.50 3.09
N ARG A 95 6.67 9.80 3.26
CA ARG A 95 7.69 10.85 3.43
C ARG A 95 8.42 10.79 4.79
N ARG A 96 7.79 10.17 5.80
CA ARG A 96 8.32 9.90 7.15
C ARG A 96 7.69 8.62 7.69
N PRO A 97 8.35 7.89 8.62
CA PRO A 97 7.84 6.61 9.18
C PRO A 97 6.42 6.66 9.79
N THR A 98 5.93 7.85 10.17
CA THR A 98 4.62 8.08 10.79
C THR A 98 3.61 8.80 9.89
N MET A 99 4.02 9.31 8.72
CA MET A 99 3.15 10.12 7.85
C MET A 99 2.69 9.32 6.63
N ALA A 100 1.70 8.48 6.87
CA ALA A 100 0.98 7.76 5.84
C ALA A 100 0.18 8.72 4.95
N GLN A 101 0.58 8.85 3.67
CA GLN A 101 -0.21 9.57 2.66
C GLN A 101 -1.55 8.86 2.38
N ASP A 102 -2.52 9.55 1.81
CA ASP A 102 -3.83 8.95 1.48
C ASP A 102 -3.71 7.71 0.59
N GLY A 103 -2.70 7.66 -0.29
CA GLY A 103 -2.41 6.51 -1.14
C GLY A 103 -2.05 5.25 -0.36
N ILE A 104 -1.22 5.35 0.68
CA ILE A 104 -0.83 4.20 1.50
C ILE A 104 -1.95 3.79 2.47
N LYS A 105 -2.70 4.75 3.03
CA LYS A 105 -3.91 4.46 3.84
C LYS A 105 -4.96 3.69 3.03
N ARG A 106 -5.10 4.03 1.75
CA ARG A 106 -5.99 3.33 0.82
C ARG A 106 -5.47 1.94 0.48
N ALA A 107 -4.18 1.81 0.18
CA ALA A 107 -3.55 0.52 -0.06
C ALA A 107 -3.76 -0.42 1.12
N TRP A 108 -3.58 0.08 2.35
CA TRP A 108 -3.83 -0.65 3.59
C TRP A 108 -5.26 -1.16 3.69
N ARG A 109 -6.25 -0.27 3.65
CA ARG A 109 -7.68 -0.65 3.80
C ARG A 109 -8.12 -1.66 2.75
N LEU A 110 -7.71 -1.47 1.49
CA LEU A 110 -8.06 -2.39 0.40
C LEU A 110 -7.35 -3.75 0.54
N SER A 111 -6.08 -3.76 0.96
CA SER A 111 -5.35 -5.01 1.18
C SER A 111 -5.92 -5.79 2.36
N CYS A 112 -6.19 -5.11 3.48
CA CYS A 112 -6.86 -5.70 4.64
C CYS A 112 -8.22 -6.29 4.28
N GLY A 113 -9.05 -5.56 3.53
CA GLY A 113 -10.35 -6.06 3.07
C GLY A 113 -10.26 -7.29 2.18
N ARG A 114 -9.23 -7.40 1.33
CA ARG A 114 -8.99 -8.58 0.48
C ARG A 114 -8.51 -9.80 1.26
N GLU A 115 -7.78 -9.58 2.35
CA GLU A 115 -7.20 -10.64 3.18
C GLU A 115 -8.02 -10.94 4.44
N ASN A 116 -9.21 -10.35 4.56
CA ASN A 116 -10.14 -10.46 5.69
C ASN A 116 -9.49 -10.08 7.03
N ILE A 117 -8.73 -8.98 7.04
CA ILE A 117 -8.04 -8.40 8.20
C ILE A 117 -8.81 -7.13 8.61
N ASP A 118 -9.01 -6.90 9.91
CA ASP A 118 -9.54 -5.63 10.40
C ASP A 118 -8.47 -4.53 10.24
N PRO A 119 -8.70 -3.48 9.43
CA PRO A 119 -7.71 -2.43 9.23
C PRO A 119 -7.46 -1.56 10.48
N ARG A 120 -8.36 -1.57 11.47
CA ARG A 120 -8.21 -0.80 12.73
C ARG A 120 -7.47 -1.58 13.81
N ARG A 121 -7.66 -2.90 13.84
CA ARG A 121 -7.03 -3.83 14.79
C ARG A 121 -6.46 -5.04 14.03
N PRO A 122 -5.41 -4.83 13.23
CA PRO A 122 -4.83 -5.92 12.42
C PRO A 122 -4.19 -6.96 13.33
N ASP A 123 -4.57 -8.23 13.14
CA ASP A 123 -3.93 -9.39 13.74
C ASP A 123 -2.63 -9.77 13.02
N ARG A 124 -2.52 -9.41 11.74
CA ARG A 124 -1.36 -9.61 10.87
C ARG A 124 -1.24 -8.54 9.79
N LEU A 125 -0.07 -8.43 9.19
CA LEU A 125 0.14 -7.57 8.02
C LEU A 125 -0.39 -8.25 6.74
N PRO A 126 -1.10 -7.51 5.87
CA PRO A 126 -1.43 -7.99 4.54
C PRO A 126 -0.17 -8.24 3.70
N LEU A 127 -0.25 -9.14 2.72
CA LEU A 127 0.86 -9.58 1.86
C LEU A 127 1.70 -8.43 1.34
N LEU A 128 1.06 -7.41 0.76
CA LEU A 128 1.74 -6.29 0.13
C LEU A 128 2.61 -5.47 1.10
N PHE A 129 2.23 -5.44 2.38
CA PHE A 129 2.99 -4.77 3.43
C PHE A 129 4.01 -5.71 4.09
N ALA A 130 3.76 -7.01 4.10
CA ALA A 130 4.64 -7.99 4.74
C ALA A 130 5.76 -8.52 3.81
N ILE A 131 5.59 -8.41 2.48
CA ILE A 131 6.42 -9.16 1.53
C ILE A 131 7.90 -8.77 1.57
N ASP A 132 8.22 -7.49 1.71
CA ASP A 132 9.61 -7.01 1.73
C ASP A 132 10.38 -7.58 2.93
N GLU A 133 9.77 -7.56 4.11
CA GLU A 133 10.36 -8.14 5.33
C GLU A 133 10.44 -9.67 5.24
N ARG A 134 9.39 -10.34 4.77
CA ARG A 134 9.37 -11.81 4.60
C ARG A 134 10.44 -12.32 3.63
N LEU A 135 10.75 -11.53 2.60
CA LEU A 135 11.77 -11.87 1.61
C LEU A 135 13.16 -11.33 1.98
N GLN A 136 13.30 -10.65 3.12
CA GLN A 136 14.53 -10.04 3.60
C GLN A 136 15.16 -9.10 2.55
N ILE A 137 14.32 -8.26 1.93
CA ILE A 137 14.75 -7.27 0.95
C ILE A 137 15.57 -6.20 1.67
N ALA A 138 16.83 -6.02 1.26
CA ALA A 138 17.78 -5.15 1.96
C ALA A 138 17.35 -3.67 1.99
N ASP A 139 16.76 -3.18 0.91
CA ASP A 139 16.22 -1.82 0.77
C ASP A 139 14.70 -1.75 0.97
N GLY A 140 14.10 -2.84 1.46
CA GLY A 140 12.66 -3.03 1.55
C GLY A 140 12.00 -2.28 2.72
N TYR A 141 10.68 -2.14 2.64
CA TYR A 141 9.91 -1.54 3.72
C TYR A 141 9.66 -2.54 4.86
N ARG A 142 9.80 -2.07 6.10
CA ARG A 142 9.51 -2.85 7.32
C ARG A 142 8.33 -2.23 8.05
N TYR A 143 7.27 -3.01 8.27
CA TYR A 143 6.07 -2.53 8.95
C TYR A 143 5.91 -3.24 10.30
N ALA A 144 5.60 -2.48 11.35
CA ALA A 144 5.27 -3.04 12.66
C ALA A 144 3.77 -2.86 12.97
N LEU A 145 3.13 -3.89 13.53
CA LEU A 145 1.72 -3.85 13.93
C LEU A 145 1.50 -2.94 15.14
N ASP A 146 2.37 -3.06 16.15
CA ASP A 146 2.31 -2.27 17.36
C ASP A 146 3.66 -1.58 17.60
N CYS A 147 3.63 -0.25 17.65
CA CYS A 147 4.80 0.60 17.91
C CYS A 147 4.77 1.18 19.33
N SER A 148 3.83 0.72 20.18
CA SER A 148 3.66 1.21 21.56
C SER A 148 4.73 0.70 22.52
N GLN A 149 5.52 -0.31 22.14
CA GLN A 149 6.71 -0.73 22.89
C GLN A 149 7.86 0.27 22.68
N LYS A 150 7.71 1.41 23.36
CA LYS A 150 8.75 2.40 23.60
C LYS A 150 9.94 1.73 24.27
N GLY A 151 11.05 1.51 23.55
CA GLY A 151 12.31 1.23 24.24
C GLY A 151 13.51 0.74 23.45
N ASN A 152 13.38 0.08 22.29
CA ASN A 152 14.59 -0.54 21.73
C ASN A 152 14.61 -0.85 20.22
N VAL A 153 13.86 -0.09 19.42
CA VAL A 153 13.92 -0.23 17.95
C VAL A 153 14.37 1.10 17.38
N ALA A 154 15.53 1.09 16.71
CA ALA A 154 16.07 2.25 16.02
C ALA A 154 14.98 2.84 15.10
N TYR A 155 14.52 4.04 15.45
CA TYR A 155 13.36 4.72 14.88
C TYR A 155 13.53 5.17 13.40
N GLY A 156 14.54 4.68 12.71
CA GLY A 156 14.92 5.12 11.36
C GLY A 156 13.99 4.58 10.26
N ASP A 157 13.68 3.27 10.29
CA ASP A 157 13.23 2.56 9.09
C ASP A 157 11.96 1.69 9.26
N ILE A 158 11.29 1.74 10.42
CA ILE A 158 10.10 0.93 10.70
C ILE A 158 8.82 1.78 10.59
N TYR A 159 7.94 1.40 9.68
CA TYR A 159 6.66 2.04 9.43
C TYR A 159 5.57 1.48 10.33
N CYS A 160 4.80 2.35 10.97
CA CYS A 160 3.82 1.89 11.95
C CYS A 160 2.45 1.61 11.32
N ALA A 161 2.03 0.35 11.25
CA ALA A 161 0.77 -0.06 10.64
C ALA A 161 -0.47 0.47 11.37
N SER A 162 -0.42 0.55 12.70
CA SER A 162 -1.52 1.11 13.51
C SER A 162 -1.81 2.58 13.17
N HIS A 163 -0.80 3.36 12.77
CA HIS A 163 -0.97 4.75 12.32
C HIS A 163 -1.52 4.85 10.89
N ILE A 164 -1.39 3.81 10.07
CA ILE A 164 -2.00 3.73 8.73
C ILE A 164 -3.50 3.42 8.83
N GLY A 165 -3.87 2.53 9.77
CA GLY A 165 -5.24 2.12 10.04
C GLY A 165 -6.11 3.20 10.68
N CYS A 166 -5.50 4.13 11.43
CA CYS A 166 -6.20 5.23 12.07
C CYS A 166 -6.70 6.26 11.03
N GLY A 167 -7.98 6.17 10.69
CA GLY A 167 -8.67 7.14 9.86
C GLY A 167 -8.95 8.43 10.62
N GLY A 168 -7.92 9.22 10.90
CA GLY A 168 -8.05 10.58 11.41
C GLY A 168 -7.14 11.50 10.61
N GLY A 169 -7.72 12.52 9.98
CA GLY A 169 -6.93 13.64 9.47
C GLY A 169 -6.51 14.49 10.65
N CYS A 170 -5.20 14.68 10.82
CA CYS A 170 -4.67 15.74 11.66
C CYS A 170 -3.48 16.36 10.93
N ALA A 171 -3.79 17.29 10.03
CA ALA A 171 -2.92 18.43 9.79
C ALA A 171 -3.18 19.40 10.95
N GLY A 172 -2.25 19.48 11.88
CA GLY A 172 -2.43 20.25 13.12
C GLY A 172 -1.34 19.92 14.12
N TRP A 173 -0.13 20.39 13.84
CA TRP A 173 0.89 20.69 14.84
C TRP A 173 0.27 21.36 16.07
N SER A 174 0.27 20.67 17.20
CA SER A 174 0.43 21.24 18.53
C SER A 174 0.90 20.12 19.44
N THR A 175 2.07 20.34 20.02
CA THR A 175 2.58 19.61 21.17
C THR A 175 1.52 19.63 22.26
N ASP A 176 1.09 18.46 22.73
CA ASP A 176 1.19 18.06 24.13
C ASP A 176 0.51 16.70 24.32
N ALA A 177 1.12 15.88 25.17
CA ALA A 177 0.60 14.60 25.57
C ALA A 177 -0.71 14.78 26.34
N ASP A 178 -1.78 14.10 25.94
CA ASP A 178 -2.35 13.05 26.80
C ASP A 178 -3.46 12.23 26.11
N SER A 179 -3.63 11.06 26.69
CA SER A 179 -4.58 9.98 26.46
C SER A 179 -6.07 10.38 26.29
N GLY A 180 -6.78 9.63 25.43
CA GLY A 180 -8.25 9.53 25.46
C GLY A 180 -8.96 9.70 24.11
N CYS A 181 -9.21 8.61 23.38
CA CYS A 181 -10.11 8.61 22.23
C CYS A 181 -11.56 8.36 22.70
N SER A 182 -12.27 9.43 23.07
CA SER A 182 -13.72 9.39 23.20
C SER A 182 -14.36 9.51 21.83
N SER A 183 -15.05 8.44 21.43
CA SER A 183 -16.08 8.48 20.40
C SER A 183 -17.21 9.38 20.89
N ASP A 184 -17.54 10.43 20.14
CA ASP A 184 -18.89 10.98 20.23
C ASP A 184 -19.50 11.15 18.85
N SER A 185 -20.77 10.76 18.82
CA SER A 185 -21.65 10.71 17.66
C SER A 185 -22.66 11.85 17.82
N GLY A 186 -22.92 12.64 16.78
CA GLY A 186 -24.03 13.60 16.79
C GLY A 186 -23.78 14.78 15.86
N CYS A 187 -24.47 14.91 14.72
CA CYS A 187 -25.83 15.42 14.52
C CYS A 187 -25.94 16.95 14.50
N GLY A 188 -26.18 17.50 13.29
CA GLY A 188 -27.23 18.50 13.06
C GLY A 188 -26.92 19.99 13.26
N GLY A 189 -27.53 20.81 12.39
CA GLY A 189 -27.91 22.19 12.70
C GLY A 189 -27.39 23.24 11.74
N GLY A 190 -28.27 23.77 10.88
CA GLY A 190 -28.05 25.01 10.13
C GLY A 190 -28.50 26.27 10.90
N CYS A 191 -28.03 27.44 10.45
CA CYS A 191 -28.48 28.83 10.66
C CYS A 191 -27.79 29.63 9.51
N GLY A 192 -28.31 30.63 8.78
CA GLY A 192 -29.40 31.57 9.01
C GLY A 192 -28.85 32.97 9.35
N GLY A 193 -28.97 33.95 8.43
CA GLY A 193 -28.72 35.40 8.62
C GLY A 193 -27.32 35.87 8.19
N GLY A 194 -27.09 36.94 7.41
CA GLY A 194 -27.83 38.20 7.22
C GLY A 194 -27.00 39.34 7.81
N GLY A 195 -26.55 40.31 7.00
CA GLY A 195 -25.80 41.47 7.47
C GLY A 195 -25.30 42.36 6.33
N ASP A 196 -26.13 43.37 6.04
CA ASP A 196 -25.94 44.69 5.40
C ASP A 196 -25.13 44.85 4.10
#